data_AF-A0A7C4CCQ5-F1
#
_entry.id   AF-A0A7C4CCQ5-F1
#
_cell.length_a   1.000
_cell.length_b   1.000
_cell.length_c   1.000
_cell.angle_alpha   90.00
_cell.angle_beta   90.00
_cell.angle_gamma   90.00
#
_symmetry.space_group_name_H-M   'P 1'
#
loop_
_entity.id
_entity.type
_entity.pdbx_description
1 polymer ?
#
loop_
_entity_poly.entity_id
_entity_poly.type
_entity_poly.pdbx_seq_one_letter_code
_entity_poly.pdbx_strand_id
1 'polypeptide(L)'
;MALHVGLTAGDPDIADEHIAAVIADEGYPQPTVTRAEFEQALAKELAARDIGLVCLAGFNRILSPFFIQRYPHKVINIHPSLLPAFAGLQGMQVHEAVIAAGVKITGCTVHFVTEDVDAGPIIVQRAIPVREGDTAESLAIRVLVEEHQAYPEAVRLFCAGKLEVRGRTVRVIS
;
A
#
# COMPACT_ATOMS: atom_id res chain seq x y z
N MET A 1 20.89 7.88 9.26
CA MET A 1 19.78 6.94 9.00
C MET A 1 18.59 7.43 9.81
N ALA A 2 17.71 8.23 9.20
CA ALA A 2 16.49 8.72 9.84
C ALA A 2 15.32 8.15 9.06
N LEU A 3 14.72 7.09 9.58
CA LEU A 3 13.44 6.58 9.14
C LEU A 3 12.41 7.65 9.51
N HIS A 4 11.85 8.37 8.54
CA HIS A 4 10.72 9.25 8.81
C HIS A 4 9.47 8.38 8.96
N VAL A 5 9.23 7.90 10.18
CA VAL A 5 7.92 7.39 10.59
C VAL A 5 7.02 8.61 10.70
N GLY A 6 6.36 8.97 9.60
CA GLY A 6 5.29 9.96 9.64
C GLY A 6 4.14 9.39 10.46
N LEU A 7 4.00 9.82 11.71
CA LEU A 7 2.83 9.56 12.54
C LEU A 7 1.73 10.49 12.04
N THR A 8 0.65 9.97 11.46
CA THR A 8 -0.58 10.75 11.34
C THR A 8 -1.26 10.78 12.71
N ALA A 9 -0.64 11.46 13.67
CA ALA A 9 -1.29 11.84 14.90
C ALA A 9 -2.14 13.09 14.62
N GLY A 10 -3.46 13.02 14.82
CA GLY A 10 -4.35 14.20 14.76
C GLY A 10 -5.68 14.03 14.05
N ASP A 11 -6.04 12.84 13.54
CA ASP A 11 -7.39 12.58 13.05
C ASP A 11 -8.28 12.11 14.23
N PRO A 12 -9.35 12.84 14.59
CA PRO A 12 -10.24 12.50 15.70
C PRO A 12 -11.03 11.18 15.50
N ASP A 13 -11.03 10.61 14.30
CA ASP A 13 -11.67 9.32 13.99
C ASP A 13 -10.69 8.12 14.07
N ILE A 14 -9.41 8.34 14.39
CA ILE A 14 -8.41 7.29 14.61
C ILE A 14 -8.29 7.07 16.12
N ALA A 15 -8.77 5.93 16.62
CA ALA A 15 -8.56 5.54 18.01
C ALA A 15 -7.06 5.51 18.35
N ASP A 16 -6.68 6.09 19.49
CA ASP A 16 -5.29 6.28 19.99
C ASP A 16 -4.45 4.98 20.10
N GLU A 17 -5.02 3.82 19.78
CA GLU A 17 -4.46 2.48 20.03
C GLU A 17 -3.78 1.85 18.80
N HIS A 18 -3.82 2.49 17.62
CA HIS A 18 -3.20 1.97 16.40
C HIS A 18 -2.37 3.03 15.66
N ILE A 19 -1.09 3.10 16.01
CA ILE A 19 -0.16 3.97 15.31
C ILE A 19 0.14 3.36 13.92
N ALA A 20 -0.09 4.12 12.86
CA ALA A 20 0.31 3.77 11.50
C ALA A 20 1.67 4.41 11.16
N ALA A 21 2.56 3.64 10.56
CA ALA A 21 3.83 4.13 10.02
C ALA A 21 3.78 4.15 8.49
N VAL A 22 3.94 5.32 7.88
CA VAL A 22 4.15 5.43 6.43
C VAL A 22 5.63 5.22 6.11
N ILE A 23 5.94 4.29 5.21
CA ILE A 23 7.29 4.03 4.71
C ILE A 23 7.31 4.35 3.21
N ALA A 24 8.17 5.28 2.83
CA ALA A 24 8.47 5.66 1.45
C ALA A 24 9.98 5.57 1.18
N ASP A 25 10.38 5.12 -0.01
CA ASP A 25 11.79 5.03 -0.44
C ASP A 25 12.19 6.20 -1.38
N GLU A 26 11.24 7.05 -1.78
CA GLU A 26 11.52 8.19 -2.67
C GLU A 26 12.46 9.22 -2.01
N GLY A 27 13.57 9.52 -2.67
CA GLY A 27 14.58 10.49 -2.21
C GLY A 27 15.62 9.91 -1.24
N TYR A 28 15.57 8.62 -0.90
CA TYR A 28 16.56 8.00 -0.01
C TYR A 28 17.70 7.34 -0.80
N PRO A 29 18.96 7.51 -0.37
CA PRO A 29 20.09 6.83 -1.00
C PRO A 29 19.91 5.32 -0.91
N GLN A 30 20.36 4.60 -1.94
CA GLN A 30 20.39 3.14 -1.95
C GLN A 30 21.05 2.66 -0.64
N PRO A 31 20.43 1.69 0.06
CA PRO A 31 20.89 1.27 1.36
C PRO A 31 22.30 0.68 1.20
N THR A 32 23.26 1.16 1.99
CA THR A 32 24.59 0.54 2.09
C THR A 32 24.56 -0.77 2.91
N VAL A 33 23.37 -1.24 3.25
CA VAL A 33 23.10 -2.40 4.12
C VAL A 33 22.26 -3.42 3.36
N THR A 34 22.38 -4.68 3.75
CA THR A 34 21.61 -5.78 3.18
C THR A 34 20.12 -5.63 3.50
N ARG A 35 19.25 -6.26 2.69
CA ARG A 35 17.80 -6.33 2.94
C ARG A 35 17.48 -6.85 4.35
N ALA A 36 18.20 -7.86 4.81
CA ALA A 36 18.01 -8.44 6.14
C ALA A 36 18.32 -7.43 7.26
N GLU A 37 19.44 -6.72 7.16
CA GLU A 37 19.81 -5.68 8.13
C GLU A 37 18.81 -4.53 8.15
N PHE A 38 18.35 -4.11 6.96
CA PHE A 38 17.31 -3.08 6.85
C PHE A 38 16.00 -3.51 7.52
N GLU A 39 15.50 -4.71 7.21
CA GLU A 39 14.24 -5.20 7.75
C GLU A 39 14.30 -5.50 9.25
N GLN A 40 15.46 -5.93 9.77
CA GLN A 40 15.68 -6.08 11.21
C GLN A 40 15.66 -4.73 11.94
N ALA A 41 16.35 -3.73 11.39
CA ALA A 41 16.33 -2.38 11.95
C ALA A 41 14.92 -1.78 11.91
N LEU A 42 14.21 -1.95 10.80
CA LEU A 42 12.83 -1.52 10.66
C LEU A 42 11.93 -2.21 11.67
N ALA A 43 12.00 -3.54 11.79
CA ALA A 43 11.19 -4.30 12.74
C ALA A 43 11.46 -3.89 14.20
N LYS A 44 12.70 -3.53 14.53
CA LYS A 44 13.07 -3.01 15.85
C LYS A 44 12.44 -1.64 16.12
N GLU A 45 12.51 -0.71 15.16
CA GLU A 45 11.89 0.62 15.30
C GLU A 45 10.37 0.55 15.40
N LEU A 46 9.72 -0.28 14.57
CA LEU A 46 8.27 -0.49 14.61
C LEU A 46 7.84 -1.04 15.99
N ALA A 47 8.58 -2.01 16.53
CA ALA A 47 8.30 -2.57 17.85
C ALA A 47 8.55 -1.56 18.99
N ALA A 48 9.62 -0.76 18.91
CA ALA A 48 9.94 0.23 19.94
C ALA A 48 8.90 1.37 20.03
N ARG A 49 8.13 1.58 18.96
CA ARG A 49 7.12 2.63 18.82
C ARG A 49 5.69 2.09 18.89
N ASP A 50 5.52 0.79 19.14
CA ASP A 50 4.22 0.11 19.17
C ASP A 50 3.37 0.35 17.91
N ILE A 51 3.99 0.24 16.73
CA ILE A 51 3.30 0.44 15.46
C ILE A 51 2.37 -0.74 15.15
N GLY A 52 1.08 -0.45 15.02
CA GLY A 52 0.03 -1.43 14.71
C GLY A 52 -0.16 -1.71 13.23
N LEU A 53 0.17 -0.74 12.37
CA LEU A 53 0.00 -0.80 10.91
C LEU A 53 1.20 -0.19 10.17
N VAL A 54 1.70 -0.87 9.14
CA VAL A 54 2.70 -0.37 8.21
C VAL A 54 2.02 -0.05 6.88
N CYS A 55 2.17 1.18 6.41
CA CYS A 55 1.64 1.66 5.13
C CYS A 55 2.79 1.87 4.15
N LEU A 56 2.81 1.09 3.07
CA LEU A 56 3.78 1.23 1.99
C LEU A 56 3.27 2.26 0.97
N ALA A 57 3.89 3.43 0.89
CA ALA A 57 3.52 4.48 -0.06
C ALA A 57 4.77 4.87 -0.87
N GLY A 58 4.87 4.41 -2.11
CA GLY A 58 6.10 4.57 -2.90
C GLY A 58 7.29 3.77 -2.36
N PHE A 59 7.01 2.59 -1.78
CA PHE A 59 8.04 1.68 -1.27
C PHE A 59 8.44 0.67 -2.36
N ASN A 60 9.57 0.93 -3.02
CA ASN A 60 10.00 0.17 -4.20
C ASN A 60 10.80 -1.11 -3.87
N ARG A 61 10.55 -1.74 -2.71
CA ARG A 61 11.24 -2.96 -2.29
C ARG A 61 10.25 -4.06 -1.93
N ILE A 62 10.60 -5.28 -2.32
CA ILE A 62 9.88 -6.47 -1.87
C ILE A 62 10.29 -6.74 -0.42
N LEU A 63 9.31 -6.86 0.50
CA LEU A 63 9.55 -7.25 1.90
C LEU A 63 9.76 -8.77 2.00
N SER A 64 10.69 -9.21 2.83
CA SER A 64 11.00 -10.63 2.93
C SER A 64 9.93 -11.42 3.68
N PRO A 65 9.87 -12.75 3.51
CA PRO A 65 9.01 -13.61 4.33
C PRO A 65 9.19 -13.38 5.84
N PHE A 66 10.42 -13.11 6.30
CA PHE A 66 10.69 -12.78 7.70
C PHE A 66 9.88 -11.57 8.17
N PHE A 67 9.83 -10.51 7.37
CA PHE A 67 9.11 -9.30 7.73
C PHE A 67 7.59 -9.51 7.66
N ILE A 68 7.09 -10.11 6.57
CA ILE A 68 5.66 -10.34 6.37
C ILE A 68 5.07 -11.27 7.45
N GLN A 69 5.77 -12.34 7.82
CA GLN A 69 5.32 -13.27 8.85
C GLN A 69 5.33 -12.65 10.26
N ARG A 70 6.18 -11.64 10.50
CA ARG A 70 6.21 -10.89 11.76
C ARG A 70 5.04 -9.92 11.89
N TYR A 71 4.52 -9.42 10.77
CA TYR A 71 3.44 -8.43 10.71
C TYR A 71 2.25 -8.96 9.89
N PRO A 72 1.65 -10.11 10.27
CA PRO A 72 0.59 -10.73 9.51
C PRO A 72 -0.64 -9.82 9.47
N HIS A 73 -1.10 -9.49 8.26
CA HIS A 73 -2.20 -8.54 8.03
C HIS A 73 -1.99 -7.17 8.71
N LYS A 74 -0.74 -6.74 8.89
CA LYS A 74 -0.39 -5.42 9.46
C LYS A 74 0.47 -4.59 8.51
N VAL A 75 0.58 -5.02 7.26
CA VAL A 75 1.27 -4.27 6.21
C VAL A 75 0.28 -4.10 5.07
N ILE A 76 0.02 -2.86 4.67
CA ILE A 76 -0.82 -2.53 3.52
C ILE A 76 -0.02 -1.80 2.45
N ASN A 77 -0.40 -2.02 1.20
CA ASN A 77 0.17 -1.37 0.03
C ASN A 77 -0.95 -0.83 -0.85
N ILE A 78 -0.63 0.19 -1.64
CA ILE A 78 -1.50 0.68 -2.71
C ILE A 78 -0.86 0.42 -4.07
N HIS A 79 -1.67 -0.08 -5.01
CA HIS A 79 -1.25 -0.39 -6.37
C HIS A 79 -2.11 0.37 -7.38
N PRO A 80 -1.52 1.04 -8.40
CA PRO A 80 -2.21 1.89 -9.38
C PRO A 80 -3.00 1.12 -10.46
N SER A 81 -3.63 0.00 -10.10
CA SER A 81 -4.57 -0.72 -10.95
C SER A 81 -5.64 -1.44 -10.12
N LEU A 82 -6.64 -2.01 -10.82
CA LEU A 82 -7.62 -2.93 -10.22
C LEU A 82 -7.03 -4.35 -10.18
N LEU A 83 -6.34 -4.70 -9.09
CA LEU A 83 -5.82 -6.05 -8.90
C LEU A 83 -6.94 -7.10 -9.00
N PRO A 84 -6.66 -8.27 -9.61
CA PRO A 84 -5.34 -8.79 -10.00
C PRO A 84 -4.81 -8.29 -11.35
N ALA A 85 -5.51 -7.41 -12.07
CA ALA A 85 -5.02 -6.91 -13.35
C ALA A 85 -3.78 -6.04 -13.17
N PHE A 86 -2.77 -6.21 -14.04
CA PHE A 86 -1.52 -5.42 -14.03
C PHE A 86 -0.70 -5.54 -12.73
N ALA A 87 -0.86 -6.63 -11.98
CA ALA A 87 -0.04 -6.96 -10.81
C ALA A 87 1.46 -7.07 -11.18
N GLY A 88 2.35 -6.66 -10.28
CA GLY A 88 3.81 -6.79 -10.42
C GLY A 88 4.48 -5.73 -11.30
N LEU A 89 3.71 -4.88 -11.99
CA LEU A 89 4.22 -3.70 -12.68
C LEU A 89 4.41 -2.55 -11.67
N GLN A 90 5.32 -1.62 -11.92
CA GLN A 90 5.61 -0.52 -10.98
C GLN A 90 5.64 0.85 -11.67
N GLY A 91 5.21 1.88 -10.94
CA GLY A 91 5.21 3.27 -11.40
C GLY A 91 4.49 3.44 -12.74
N MET A 92 5.10 4.21 -13.65
CA MET A 92 4.51 4.53 -14.96
C MET A 92 4.22 3.32 -15.84
N GLN A 93 4.93 2.19 -15.65
CA GLN A 93 4.74 0.98 -16.44
C GLN A 93 3.31 0.43 -16.31
N VAL A 94 2.67 0.64 -15.15
CA VAL A 94 1.28 0.21 -14.91
C VAL A 94 0.34 0.98 -15.84
N HIS A 95 0.47 2.30 -15.90
CA HIS A 95 -0.39 3.15 -16.71
C HIS A 95 -0.13 2.96 -18.21
N GLU A 96 1.12 2.79 -18.62
CA GLU A 96 1.48 2.42 -20.00
C GLU A 96 0.82 1.10 -20.41
N ALA A 97 0.87 0.08 -19.55
CA ALA A 97 0.24 -1.20 -19.81
C ALA A 97 -1.29 -1.11 -19.88
N VAL A 98 -1.91 -0.29 -19.02
CA VAL A 98 -3.37 -0.03 -19.05
C VAL A 98 -3.79 0.59 -20.39
N ILE A 99 -3.07 1.62 -20.86
CA ILE A 99 -3.35 2.27 -22.14
C ILE A 99 -3.12 1.29 -23.30
N ALA A 100 -2.01 0.56 -23.29
CA ALA A 100 -1.67 -0.41 -24.33
C ALA A 100 -2.69 -1.56 -24.42
N ALA A 101 -3.25 -1.99 -23.28
CA ALA A 101 -4.28 -3.02 -23.22
C ALA A 101 -5.65 -2.55 -23.75
N GLY A 102 -5.86 -1.23 -23.91
CA GLY A 102 -7.10 -0.67 -24.44
C GLY A 102 -8.32 -0.88 -23.51
N VAL A 103 -8.10 -1.17 -22.23
CA VAL A 103 -9.18 -1.34 -21.25
C VAL A 103 -9.91 -0.01 -21.04
N LYS A 104 -11.20 -0.08 -20.74
CA LYS A 104 -12.05 1.13 -20.56
C LYS A 104 -12.20 1.54 -19.10
N ILE A 105 -11.78 0.68 -18.18
CA ILE A 105 -11.81 0.91 -16.73
C ILE A 105 -10.46 0.47 -16.17
N THR A 106 -9.90 1.30 -15.29
CA THR A 106 -8.77 0.98 -14.41
C THR A 106 -9.09 1.51 -13.02
N GLY A 107 -8.10 1.68 -12.14
CA GLY A 107 -8.33 2.16 -10.79
C GLY A 107 -7.09 2.05 -9.92
N CYS A 108 -7.32 1.99 -8.62
CA CYS A 108 -6.30 1.62 -7.64
C CYS A 108 -6.84 0.57 -6.67
N THR A 109 -5.93 -0.16 -6.05
CA THR A 109 -6.24 -1.21 -5.07
C THR A 109 -5.39 -1.02 -3.82
N VAL A 110 -6.02 -0.96 -2.66
CA VAL A 110 -5.35 -1.10 -1.36
C VAL A 110 -5.53 -2.53 -0.87
N HIS A 111 -4.45 -3.20 -0.52
CA HIS A 111 -4.47 -4.60 -0.10
C HIS A 111 -3.46 -4.86 1.02
N PHE A 112 -3.67 -5.93 1.78
CA PHE A 112 -2.64 -6.45 2.67
C PHE A 112 -1.48 -7.03 1.86
N VAL A 113 -0.25 -6.81 2.32
CA VAL A 113 0.94 -7.36 1.69
C VAL A 113 1.13 -8.83 2.09
N THR A 114 1.47 -9.66 1.11
CA THR A 114 1.81 -11.08 1.28
C THR A 114 3.22 -11.34 0.73
N GLU A 115 3.71 -12.58 0.83
CA GLU A 115 4.98 -12.97 0.20
C GLU A 115 4.91 -12.87 -1.33
N ASP A 116 3.72 -13.14 -1.89
CA ASP A 116 3.43 -12.93 -3.30
C ASP A 116 3.14 -11.44 -3.58
N VAL A 117 3.80 -10.91 -4.62
CA VAL A 117 3.69 -9.50 -5.05
C VAL A 117 2.26 -9.21 -5.52
N ASP A 118 1.67 -8.13 -5.01
CA ASP A 118 0.33 -7.62 -5.36
C ASP A 118 -0.79 -8.68 -5.34
N ALA A 119 -0.64 -9.70 -4.49
CA ALA A 119 -1.52 -10.86 -4.47
C ALA A 119 -2.25 -11.04 -3.13
N GLY A 120 -2.13 -10.09 -2.21
CA GLY A 120 -2.76 -10.21 -0.90
C GLY A 120 -4.25 -9.85 -0.87
N PRO A 121 -4.92 -10.08 0.27
CA PRO A 121 -6.34 -9.77 0.43
C PRO A 121 -6.63 -8.28 0.22
N ILE A 122 -7.61 -8.00 -0.66
CA ILE A 122 -8.01 -6.65 -1.05
C ILE A 122 -8.89 -6.00 0.02
N ILE A 123 -8.57 -4.76 0.39
CA ILE A 123 -9.29 -3.98 1.40
C ILE A 123 -10.23 -2.98 0.73
N VAL A 124 -9.68 -2.15 -0.17
CA VAL A 124 -10.43 -1.11 -0.91
C VAL A 124 -10.01 -1.14 -2.37
N GLN A 125 -10.97 -0.95 -3.28
CA GLN A 125 -10.73 -0.67 -4.68
C GLN A 125 -11.54 0.53 -5.13
N ARG A 126 -10.96 1.36 -6.00
CA ARG A 126 -11.66 2.47 -6.64
C ARG A 126 -11.43 2.41 -8.14
N ALA A 127 -12.52 2.42 -8.90
CA ALA A 127 -12.49 2.30 -10.34
C ALA A 127 -12.69 3.66 -11.02
N ILE A 128 -11.93 3.92 -12.09
CA ILE A 128 -12.06 5.12 -12.93
C ILE A 128 -12.09 4.74 -14.42
N PRO A 129 -12.74 5.57 -15.27
CA PRO A 129 -12.70 5.38 -16.71
C PRO A 129 -11.33 5.74 -17.30
N VAL A 130 -10.87 4.90 -18.22
CA VAL A 130 -9.83 5.24 -19.19
C VAL A 130 -10.53 5.97 -20.34
N ARG A 131 -10.18 7.24 -20.54
CA ARG A 131 -10.82 8.13 -21.51
C ARG A 131 -10.12 7.98 -22.86
N GLU A 132 -10.88 8.21 -23.93
CA GLU A 132 -10.29 8.31 -25.27
C GLU A 132 -9.25 9.45 -25.29
N GLY A 133 -8.07 9.15 -25.81
CA GLY A 133 -6.95 10.10 -25.88
C GLY A 133 -6.16 10.30 -24.58
N ASP A 134 -6.41 9.51 -23.52
CA ASP A 134 -5.50 9.51 -22.37
C ASP A 134 -4.07 9.14 -22.80
N THR A 135 -3.10 9.80 -22.16
CA THR A 135 -1.72 9.32 -22.07
C THR A 135 -1.52 8.57 -20.75
N ALA A 136 -0.40 7.86 -20.61
CA ALA A 136 -0.08 7.20 -19.34
C ALA A 136 0.01 8.21 -18.19
N GLU A 137 0.55 9.41 -18.45
CA GLU A 137 0.72 10.48 -17.49
C GLU A 137 -0.63 11.10 -17.08
N SER A 138 -1.51 11.38 -18.04
CA SER A 138 -2.84 11.92 -17.74
C SER A 138 -3.69 10.93 -16.94
N LEU A 139 -3.54 9.64 -17.24
CA LEU A 139 -4.18 8.57 -16.49
C LEU A 139 -3.59 8.44 -15.08
N ALA A 140 -2.26 8.47 -14.94
CA ALA A 140 -1.56 8.39 -13.66
C ALA A 140 -2.03 9.46 -12.67
N ILE A 141 -2.13 10.72 -13.13
CA ILE A 141 -2.63 11.83 -12.32
C ILE A 141 -4.05 11.56 -11.81
N ARG A 142 -4.93 10.98 -12.65
CA ARG A 142 -6.32 10.67 -12.25
C ARG A 142 -6.40 9.47 -11.31
N VAL A 143 -5.56 8.45 -11.50
CA VAL A 143 -5.45 7.32 -10.57
C VAL A 143 -4.94 7.78 -9.21
N LEU A 144 -3.93 8.66 -9.17
CA LEU A 144 -3.36 9.20 -7.93
C LEU A 144 -4.40 9.94 -7.06
N VAL A 145 -5.37 10.62 -7.68
CA VAL A 145 -6.48 11.24 -6.94
C VAL A 145 -7.29 10.18 -6.19
N GLU A 146 -7.62 9.06 -6.84
CA GLU A 146 -8.34 7.97 -6.18
C GLU A 146 -7.48 7.24 -5.15
N GLU A 147 -6.16 7.13 -5.38
CA GLU A 147 -5.23 6.58 -4.39
C GLU A 147 -5.24 7.38 -3.09
N HIS A 148 -5.19 8.71 -3.17
CA HIS A 148 -5.30 9.60 -2.02
C HIS A 148 -6.63 9.49 -1.27
N GLN A 149 -7.68 8.91 -1.88
CA GLN A 149 -8.95 8.63 -1.20
C GLN A 149 -9.01 7.19 -0.66
N ALA A 150 -8.59 6.22 -1.45
CA ALA A 150 -8.64 4.80 -1.12
C ALA A 150 -7.71 4.46 0.05
N TYR A 151 -6.51 5.08 0.08
CA TYR A 151 -5.51 4.70 1.07
C TYR A 151 -5.90 5.09 2.50
N PRO A 152 -6.30 6.35 2.77
CA PRO A 152 -6.79 6.73 4.10
C PRO A 152 -8.05 5.97 4.51
N GLU A 153 -8.93 5.63 3.55
CA GLU A 153 -10.11 4.81 3.82
C GLU A 153 -9.73 3.43 4.38
N ALA A 154 -8.77 2.75 3.74
CA ALA A 154 -8.28 1.45 4.21
C ALA A 154 -7.59 1.54 5.58
N VAL A 155 -6.79 2.60 5.82
CA VAL A 155 -6.17 2.86 7.13
C VAL A 155 -7.24 3.03 8.20
N ARG A 156 -8.26 3.84 7.94
CA ARG A 156 -9.37 4.08 8.90
C ARG A 156 -10.12 2.78 9.20
N LEU A 157 -10.42 1.96 8.19
CA LEU A 157 -11.08 0.66 8.39
C LEU A 157 -10.23 -0.27 9.26
N PHE A 158 -8.91 -0.28 9.04
CA PHE A 158 -7.98 -1.06 9.85
C PHE A 158 -7.95 -0.57 11.31
N CYS A 159 -7.72 0.74 11.52
CA CYS A 159 -7.63 1.32 12.86
C CYS A 159 -8.93 1.21 13.66
N ALA A 160 -10.08 1.21 12.98
CA ALA A 160 -11.39 0.99 13.58
C ALA A 160 -11.69 -0.49 13.91
N GLY A 161 -10.77 -1.43 13.62
CA GLY A 161 -10.98 -2.85 13.85
C GLY A 161 -12.06 -3.48 12.96
N LYS A 162 -12.35 -2.88 11.80
CA LYS A 162 -13.46 -3.26 10.92
C LYS A 162 -13.09 -4.26 9.84
N LEU A 163 -11.86 -4.77 9.82
CA LEU A 163 -11.39 -5.68 8.77
C LEU A 163 -11.23 -7.10 9.30
N GLU A 164 -12.07 -8.01 8.81
CA GLU A 164 -11.93 -9.45 9.08
C GLU A 164 -11.35 -10.15 7.84
N VAL A 165 -10.13 -10.68 7.96
CA VAL A 165 -9.47 -11.42 6.86
C VAL A 165 -9.90 -12.89 6.89
N ARG A 166 -10.41 -13.39 5.76
CA ARG A 166 -10.81 -14.79 5.54
C ARG A 166 -10.12 -15.32 4.29
N GLY A 167 -9.00 -16.01 4.47
CA GLY A 167 -8.17 -16.48 3.36
C GLY A 167 -7.75 -15.30 2.48
N ARG A 168 -8.16 -15.29 1.21
CA ARG A 168 -7.85 -14.21 0.24
C ARG A 168 -8.84 -13.03 0.24
N THR A 169 -9.86 -13.07 1.09
CA THR A 169 -10.92 -12.05 1.12
C THR A 169 -10.92 -11.26 2.41
N VAL A 170 -11.31 -10.00 2.35
CA VAL A 170 -11.53 -9.15 3.53
C VAL A 170 -13.02 -8.84 3.63
N ARG A 171 -13.59 -8.98 4.82
CA ARG A 171 -14.94 -8.52 5.13
C ARG A 171 -14.86 -7.25 5.95
N VAL A 172 -15.58 -6.21 5.52
CA VAL A 172 -15.79 -5.02 6.34
C VAL A 172 -16.95 -5.32 7.29
N ILE A 173 -16.67 -5.35 8.58
CA ILE A 173 -17.65 -5.65 9.64
C ILE A 173 -18.18 -4.35 10.27
N SER A 174 -19.39 -4.44 10.81
CA SER A 174 -20.12 -3.33 11.43
C SER A 174 -19.61 -3.01 12.83
#